data_AF-A0A1A2TQF4-F1
#
_entry.id   AF-A0A1A2TQF4-F1
#
_cell.length_a   1.000
_cell.length_b   1.000
_cell.length_c   1.000
_cell.angle_alpha   90.00
_cell.angle_beta   90.00
_cell.angle_gamma   90.00
#
_symmetry.space_group_name_H-M   'P 1'
#
loop_
_entity.id
_entity.type
_entity.pdbx_description
1 polymer ?
#
loop_
_entity_poly.entity_id
_entity_poly.type
_entity_poly.pdbx_seq_one_letter_code
_entity_poly.pdbx_strand_id
1 'polypeptide(L)'
;MSDRVARHRRIAHAKWETYATAPETGKITYGGEWVYAPDAVMMCPLFNGGTEHLMADLASEEVLAAMRAYAPDGDMLTCEFRMWWKHMPDFRIVTPFDCRAAEWGFAVRDTYAGTQSDGTVLRLHEWDYVWINEEGQITRWDWFVDSAEWYPFLDLIGLDRNGLTYQDYTVNFLREGSIVG
;
A
#
# COMPACT_ATOMS: atom_id res chain seq x y z
N MET A 1 6.41 26.70 8.97
CA MET A 1 6.53 25.52 8.08
C MET A 1 6.59 26.03 6.66
N SER A 2 7.57 25.58 5.87
CA SER A 2 7.66 25.86 4.44
C SER A 2 6.40 25.35 3.72
N ASP A 3 5.99 26.00 2.62
CA ASP A 3 4.87 25.53 1.77
C ASP A 3 5.12 24.08 1.29
N ARG A 4 6.39 23.74 1.04
CA ARG A 4 6.82 22.38 0.67
C ARG A 4 6.56 21.36 1.78
N VAL A 5 6.96 21.63 3.02
CA VAL A 5 6.69 20.75 4.17
C VAL A 5 5.19 20.62 4.43
N ALA A 6 4.42 21.70 4.26
CA ALA A 6 2.98 21.66 4.38
C ALA A 6 2.35 20.76 3.30
N ARG A 7 2.81 20.83 2.04
CA ARG A 7 2.41 19.94 0.96
C ARG A 7 2.70 18.48 1.28
N HIS A 8 3.90 18.15 1.74
CA HIS A 8 4.26 16.76 2.10
C HIS A 8 3.36 16.20 3.21
N ARG A 9 3.03 17.02 4.21
CA ARG A 9 2.07 16.63 5.26
C ARG A 9 0.67 16.38 4.72
N ARG A 10 0.20 17.15 3.72
CA ARG A 10 -1.10 16.93 3.06
C ARG A 10 -1.11 15.60 2.29
N ILE A 11 -0.06 15.31 1.53
CA ILE A 11 0.09 14.05 0.78
C ILE A 11 0.07 12.86 1.75
N ALA A 12 0.84 12.93 2.84
CA ALA A 12 0.85 11.90 3.88
C ALA A 12 -0.54 11.72 4.53
N HIS A 13 -1.24 12.83 4.82
CA HIS A 13 -2.59 12.77 5.38
C HIS A 13 -3.59 12.13 4.42
N ALA A 14 -3.50 12.42 3.11
CA ALA A 14 -4.36 11.82 2.11
C ALA A 14 -4.21 10.29 2.05
N LYS A 15 -2.98 9.75 2.12
CA LYS A 15 -2.73 8.30 2.27
C LYS A 15 -3.38 7.76 3.55
N TRP A 16 -3.07 8.39 4.69
CA TRP A 16 -3.57 7.94 5.99
C TRP A 16 -5.10 7.92 6.05
N GLU A 17 -5.76 9.01 5.62
CA GLU A 17 -7.22 9.15 5.66
C GLU A 17 -7.91 8.10 4.80
N THR A 18 -7.37 7.85 3.60
CA THR A 18 -7.87 6.83 2.68
C THR A 18 -7.90 5.46 3.35
N TYR A 19 -6.83 5.08 4.05
CA TYR A 19 -6.72 3.78 4.68
C TYR A 19 -7.39 3.69 6.05
N ALA A 20 -7.47 4.77 6.81
CA ALA A 20 -8.14 4.82 8.11
C ALA A 20 -9.67 4.74 7.97
N THR A 21 -10.21 5.22 6.86
CA THR A 21 -11.66 5.25 6.57
C THR A 21 -12.10 4.25 5.50
N ALA A 22 -11.20 3.34 5.14
CA ALA A 22 -11.41 2.41 4.04
C ALA A 22 -12.68 1.54 4.20
N PRO A 23 -12.98 0.96 5.38
CA PRO A 23 -14.20 0.16 5.56
C PRO A 23 -15.50 0.96 5.39
N GLU A 24 -15.50 2.24 5.75
CA GLU A 24 -16.65 3.13 5.61
C GLU A 24 -16.91 3.53 4.16
N THR A 25 -15.84 3.73 3.38
CA THR A 25 -15.93 4.20 1.99
C THR A 25 -16.03 3.07 0.98
N GLY A 26 -15.54 1.87 1.32
CA GLY A 26 -15.47 0.72 0.43
C GLY A 26 -14.56 0.94 -0.79
N LYS A 27 -13.74 1.99 -0.78
CA LYS A 27 -12.90 2.41 -1.90
C LYS A 27 -11.59 3.03 -1.43
N ILE A 28 -10.49 2.64 -2.05
CA ILE A 28 -9.17 3.22 -1.84
C ILE A 28 -8.87 4.19 -2.99
N THR A 29 -8.68 5.46 -2.67
CA THR A 29 -8.23 6.47 -3.63
C THR A 29 -7.49 7.58 -2.89
N TYR A 30 -6.26 7.86 -3.32
CA TYR A 30 -5.49 8.98 -2.78
C TYR A 30 -5.86 10.33 -3.41
N GLY A 31 -6.93 10.36 -4.24
CA GLY A 31 -7.28 11.53 -5.03
C GLY A 31 -6.15 11.94 -5.98
N GLY A 32 -5.94 13.25 -6.12
CA GLY A 32 -4.86 13.82 -6.95
C GLY A 32 -3.56 14.13 -6.20
N GLU A 33 -3.47 13.77 -4.91
CA GLU A 33 -2.34 14.15 -4.04
C GLU A 33 -1.17 13.16 -4.14
N TRP A 34 -1.43 11.89 -4.44
CA TRP A 34 -0.42 10.83 -4.50
C TRP A 34 -0.04 10.53 -5.95
N VAL A 35 0.95 11.24 -6.46
CA VAL A 35 1.38 11.15 -7.86
C VAL A 35 2.84 10.73 -7.91
N TYR A 36 3.14 9.66 -8.64
CA TYR A 36 4.52 9.21 -8.86
C TYR A 36 5.20 9.99 -9.98
N ALA A 37 6.50 10.27 -9.80
CA ALA A 37 7.36 10.67 -10.88
C ALA A 37 7.55 9.50 -11.87
N PRO A 38 7.84 9.74 -13.17
CA PRO A 38 8.01 8.67 -14.15
C PRO A 38 9.14 7.68 -13.82
N ASP A 39 10.14 8.14 -13.09
CA ASP A 39 11.31 7.38 -12.62
C ASP A 39 11.20 6.98 -11.14
N ALA A 40 10.00 7.04 -10.57
CA ALA A 40 9.79 6.69 -9.17
C ALA A 40 10.17 5.22 -8.90
N VAL A 41 10.85 5.00 -7.78
CA VAL A 41 11.22 3.67 -7.31
C VAL A 41 10.51 3.32 -6.01
N MET A 42 10.32 2.02 -5.77
CA MET A 42 9.87 1.47 -4.50
C MET A 42 10.84 0.41 -3.99
N MET A 43 10.89 0.27 -2.67
CA MET A 43 11.71 -0.75 -2.03
C MET A 43 11.07 -1.22 -0.73
N CYS A 44 11.07 -2.53 -0.53
CA CYS A 44 10.69 -3.17 0.72
C CYS A 44 11.57 -4.39 0.91
N PRO A 45 12.21 -4.59 2.07
CA PRO A 45 13.08 -5.75 2.31
C PRO A 45 12.40 -7.11 2.09
N LEU A 46 11.08 -7.17 2.26
CA LEU A 46 10.29 -8.40 2.10
C LEU A 46 9.85 -8.67 0.66
N PHE A 47 10.15 -7.76 -0.27
CA PHE A 47 9.81 -7.86 -1.68
C PHE A 47 11.06 -7.72 -2.53
N ASN A 48 11.22 -8.56 -3.56
CA ASN A 48 12.38 -8.49 -4.48
C ASN A 48 13.74 -8.48 -3.75
N GLY A 49 13.82 -9.11 -2.57
CA GLY A 49 15.01 -9.12 -1.71
C GLY A 49 15.49 -7.74 -1.24
N GLY A 50 14.60 -6.72 -1.19
CA GLY A 50 14.96 -5.36 -0.83
C GLY A 50 15.67 -4.57 -1.93
N THR A 51 15.65 -5.05 -3.16
CA THR A 51 16.18 -4.30 -4.30
C THR A 51 15.19 -3.20 -4.70
N GLU A 52 15.71 -2.02 -5.05
CA GLU A 52 14.90 -0.96 -5.63
C GLU A 52 14.22 -1.44 -6.91
N HIS A 53 12.94 -1.13 -7.04
CA HIS A 53 12.12 -1.50 -8.18
C HIS A 53 11.50 -0.25 -8.79
N LEU A 54 11.68 -0.03 -10.09
CA LEU A 54 10.98 1.05 -10.77
C LEU A 54 9.48 0.77 -10.73
N MET A 55 8.69 1.75 -10.29
CA MET A 55 7.24 1.56 -10.21
C MET A 55 6.62 1.31 -11.59
N ALA A 56 7.21 1.87 -12.65
CA ALA A 56 6.79 1.61 -14.02
C ALA A 56 6.95 0.13 -14.43
N ASP A 57 7.93 -0.58 -13.85
CA ASP A 57 8.20 -1.99 -14.16
C ASP A 57 7.25 -2.95 -13.43
N LEU A 58 6.42 -2.45 -12.51
CA LEU A 58 5.33 -3.23 -11.92
C LEU A 58 4.32 -3.67 -12.99
N ALA A 59 4.15 -2.88 -14.05
CA ALA A 59 3.27 -3.16 -15.17
C ALA A 59 3.82 -4.24 -16.13
N SER A 60 4.20 -5.40 -15.58
CA SER A 60 4.59 -6.58 -16.34
C SER A 60 3.43 -7.11 -17.19
N GLU A 61 3.72 -7.94 -18.19
CA GLU A 61 2.68 -8.55 -19.02
C GLU A 61 1.62 -9.30 -18.18
N GLU A 62 2.09 -9.99 -17.13
CA GLU A 62 1.23 -10.72 -16.20
C GLU A 62 0.36 -9.80 -15.35
N VAL A 63 0.94 -8.74 -14.76
CA VAL A 63 0.16 -7.74 -13.99
C VAL A 63 -0.86 -7.06 -14.89
N LEU A 64 -0.48 -6.67 -16.11
CA LEU A 64 -1.39 -6.06 -17.07
C LEU A 64 -2.51 -7.02 -17.50
N ALA A 65 -2.22 -8.32 -17.63
CA ALA A 65 -3.24 -9.32 -17.90
C ALA A 65 -4.21 -9.48 -16.72
N ALA A 66 -3.68 -9.56 -15.49
CA ALA A 66 -4.47 -9.61 -14.27
C ALA A 66 -5.34 -8.35 -14.10
N MET A 67 -4.82 -7.15 -14.37
CA MET A 67 -5.59 -5.91 -14.34
C MET A 67 -6.76 -5.94 -15.33
N ARG A 68 -6.53 -6.37 -16.57
CA ARG A 68 -7.62 -6.49 -17.57
C ARG A 68 -8.70 -7.49 -17.13
N ALA A 69 -8.32 -8.57 -16.46
CA ALA A 69 -9.25 -9.60 -15.99
C ALA A 69 -10.02 -9.17 -14.74
N TYR A 70 -9.32 -8.58 -13.76
CA TYR A 70 -9.80 -8.46 -12.38
C TYR A 70 -10.03 -7.02 -11.92
N ALA A 71 -9.45 -6.02 -12.58
CA ALA A 71 -9.65 -4.60 -12.30
C ALA A 71 -9.83 -3.80 -13.61
N PRO A 72 -10.84 -4.12 -14.44
CA PRO A 72 -11.02 -3.49 -15.75
C PRO A 72 -11.34 -1.99 -15.68
N ASP A 73 -11.73 -1.48 -14.51
CA ASP A 73 -11.94 -0.06 -14.20
C ASP A 73 -10.66 0.66 -13.72
N GLY A 74 -9.54 -0.07 -13.59
CA GLY A 74 -8.26 0.43 -13.10
C GLY A 74 -8.15 0.52 -11.57
N ASP A 75 -9.13 0.02 -10.81
CA ASP A 75 -9.16 0.11 -9.35
C ASP A 75 -8.33 -0.99 -8.66
N MET A 76 -7.01 -0.92 -8.83
CA MET A 76 -6.09 -1.91 -8.24
C MET A 76 -6.05 -1.83 -6.71
N LEU A 77 -6.01 -0.63 -6.15
CA LEU A 77 -5.82 -0.41 -4.72
C LEU A 77 -7.02 -0.88 -3.89
N THR A 78 -8.24 -0.71 -4.41
CA THR A 78 -9.40 -1.23 -3.69
C THR A 78 -9.44 -2.76 -3.76
N CYS A 79 -8.90 -3.40 -4.82
CA CYS A 79 -8.77 -4.85 -4.84
C CYS A 79 -7.92 -5.35 -3.67
N GLU A 80 -6.79 -4.69 -3.39
CA GLU A 80 -5.94 -5.05 -2.24
C GLU A 80 -6.71 -5.06 -0.92
N PHE A 81 -7.48 -3.99 -0.63
CA PHE A 81 -8.26 -3.93 0.60
C PHE A 81 -9.44 -4.90 0.62
N ARG A 82 -10.10 -5.12 -0.52
CA ARG A 82 -11.17 -6.12 -0.61
C ARG A 82 -10.68 -7.52 -0.32
N MET A 83 -9.47 -7.87 -0.77
CA MET A 83 -8.84 -9.14 -0.41
C MET A 83 -8.74 -9.26 1.12
N TRP A 84 -8.22 -8.24 1.81
CA TRP A 84 -8.16 -8.25 3.27
C TRP A 84 -9.54 -8.32 3.93
N TRP A 85 -10.53 -7.57 3.43
CA TRP A 85 -11.88 -7.55 3.98
C TRP A 85 -12.65 -8.87 3.85
N LYS A 86 -12.27 -9.74 2.91
CA LYS A 86 -12.81 -11.12 2.86
C LYS A 86 -12.50 -11.89 4.15
N HIS A 87 -11.39 -11.59 4.80
CA HIS A 87 -10.93 -12.26 6.01
C HIS A 87 -11.13 -11.41 7.28
N MET A 88 -11.01 -10.09 7.15
CA MET A 88 -11.04 -9.13 8.25
C MET A 88 -11.85 -7.88 7.83
N PRO A 89 -13.19 -7.89 7.97
CA PRO A 89 -14.05 -6.82 7.43
C PRO A 89 -13.79 -5.42 7.99
N ASP A 90 -13.11 -5.32 9.13
CA ASP A 90 -12.73 -4.08 9.80
C ASP A 90 -11.28 -3.65 9.52
N PHE A 91 -10.58 -4.31 8.59
CA PHE A 91 -9.17 -4.04 8.30
C PHE A 91 -8.92 -2.60 7.81
N ARG A 92 -8.07 -1.87 8.53
CA ARG A 92 -7.71 -0.45 8.28
C ARG A 92 -6.50 0.00 9.10
N ILE A 93 -6.03 1.23 8.86
CA ILE A 93 -5.15 1.92 9.82
C ILE A 93 -5.93 2.24 11.10
N VAL A 94 -5.34 1.91 12.26
CA VAL A 94 -5.93 2.15 13.59
C VAL A 94 -5.14 3.16 14.43
N THR A 95 -3.98 3.60 13.95
CA THR A 95 -3.20 4.67 14.59
C THR A 95 -3.70 6.06 14.19
N PRO A 96 -3.67 7.04 15.10
CA PRO A 96 -3.83 8.44 14.73
C PRO A 96 -2.77 8.87 13.72
N PHE A 97 -3.09 9.85 12.88
CA PHE A 97 -2.13 10.42 11.93
C PHE A 97 -0.88 11.00 12.64
N ASP A 98 0.26 10.35 12.46
CA ASP A 98 1.57 10.84 12.90
C ASP A 98 2.55 10.88 11.71
N CYS A 99 2.94 12.09 11.33
CA CYS A 99 3.76 12.35 10.14
C CYS A 99 4.91 13.29 10.49
N ARG A 100 6.13 12.87 10.12
CA ARG A 100 7.36 13.66 10.15
C ARG A 100 7.67 14.16 8.76
N ALA A 101 7.06 15.29 8.38
CA ALA A 101 7.32 15.95 7.10
C ALA A 101 8.59 16.82 7.18
N ALA A 102 9.36 16.83 6.10
CA ALA A 102 10.61 17.58 5.94
C ALA A 102 10.75 18.06 4.48
N GLU A 103 11.80 18.83 4.17
CA GLU A 103 12.00 19.37 2.82
C GLU A 103 12.21 18.27 1.76
N TRP A 104 12.71 17.09 2.15
CA TRP A 104 12.92 15.96 1.25
C TRP A 104 11.66 15.13 0.99
N GLY A 105 10.62 15.25 1.81
CA GLY A 105 9.46 14.36 1.79
C GLY A 105 8.84 14.17 3.17
N PHE A 106 8.49 12.93 3.53
CA PHE A 106 7.97 12.61 4.86
C PHE A 106 8.28 11.17 5.29
N ALA A 107 8.20 10.95 6.61
CA ALA A 107 8.10 9.62 7.19
C ALA A 107 6.81 9.48 8.01
N VAL A 108 6.19 8.31 7.94
CA VAL A 108 5.01 7.94 8.74
C VAL A 108 5.23 6.59 9.42
N ARG A 109 4.51 6.35 10.51
CA ARG A 109 4.40 5.04 11.14
C ARG A 109 2.94 4.74 11.40
N ASP A 110 2.42 3.76 10.69
CA ASP A 110 1.04 3.34 10.77
C ASP A 110 0.94 1.93 11.37
N THR A 111 -0.16 1.66 12.07
CA THR A 111 -0.53 0.29 12.43
C THR A 111 -1.83 -0.04 11.72
N TYR A 112 -1.79 -1.05 10.87
CA TYR A 112 -2.98 -1.69 10.34
C TYR A 112 -3.46 -2.76 11.30
N ALA A 113 -4.77 -2.95 11.42
CA ALA A 113 -5.34 -4.04 12.19
C ALA A 113 -6.68 -4.49 11.62
N GLY A 114 -6.99 -5.76 11.80
CA GLY A 114 -8.27 -6.36 11.42
C GLY A 114 -8.58 -7.61 12.25
N THR A 115 -9.86 -7.96 12.32
CA THR A 115 -10.41 -9.03 13.16
C THR A 115 -10.96 -10.15 12.29
N GLN A 116 -10.41 -11.35 12.46
CA GLN A 116 -10.85 -12.57 11.79
C GLN A 116 -12.17 -13.09 12.37
N SER A 117 -12.83 -14.00 11.66
CA SER A 117 -14.13 -14.57 12.06
C SER A 117 -14.10 -15.35 13.39
N ASP A 118 -12.93 -15.84 13.80
CA ASP A 118 -12.71 -16.52 15.09
C ASP A 118 -12.42 -15.56 16.25
N GLY A 119 -12.38 -14.24 15.98
CA GLY A 119 -12.03 -13.20 16.94
C GLY A 119 -10.55 -12.89 17.06
N THR A 120 -9.68 -13.56 16.31
CA THR A 120 -8.24 -13.28 16.27
C THR A 120 -8.00 -11.91 15.61
N VAL A 121 -7.25 -11.03 16.28
CA VAL A 121 -6.86 -9.72 15.74
C VAL A 121 -5.45 -9.79 15.18
N LEU A 122 -5.30 -9.54 13.88
CA LEU A 122 -4.00 -9.33 13.26
C LEU A 122 -3.65 -7.85 13.30
N ARG A 123 -2.36 -7.56 13.49
CA ARG A 123 -1.79 -6.20 13.47
C ARG A 123 -0.56 -6.20 12.59
N LEU A 124 -0.33 -5.10 11.90
CA LEU A 124 0.83 -4.88 11.05
C LEU A 124 1.35 -3.46 11.26
N HIS A 125 2.56 -3.34 11.79
CA HIS A 125 3.27 -2.08 11.85
C HIS A 125 3.98 -1.81 10.53
N GLU A 126 3.70 -0.64 9.98
CA GLU A 126 4.26 -0.13 8.74
C GLU A 126 5.03 1.17 9.02
N TRP A 127 6.20 1.30 8.40
CA TRP A 127 6.95 2.54 8.31
C TRP A 127 7.19 2.87 6.86
N ASP A 128 6.79 4.07 6.46
CA ASP A 128 7.10 4.59 5.13
C ASP A 128 8.06 5.75 5.22
N TYR A 129 9.00 5.75 4.27
CA TYR A 129 9.82 6.91 3.94
C TYR A 129 9.53 7.25 2.49
N VAL A 130 9.02 8.47 2.27
CA VAL A 130 8.55 8.92 0.95
C VAL A 130 9.30 10.18 0.58
N TRP A 131 10.02 10.13 -0.54
CA TRP A 131 10.74 11.29 -1.09
C TRP A 131 9.91 11.95 -2.17
N ILE A 132 9.92 13.29 -2.16
CA ILE A 132 9.07 14.11 -3.02
C ILE A 132 9.91 15.22 -3.67
N ASN A 133 9.80 15.34 -5.00
CA ASN A 133 10.47 16.37 -5.79
C ASN A 133 9.83 17.76 -5.60
N GLU A 134 10.32 18.76 -6.33
CA GLU A 134 9.85 20.14 -6.22
C GLU A 134 8.44 20.31 -6.77
N GLU A 135 8.08 19.49 -7.75
CA GLU A 135 6.77 19.42 -8.41
C GLU A 135 5.71 18.78 -7.50
N GLY A 136 6.11 18.13 -6.40
CA GLY A 136 5.19 17.44 -5.48
C GLY A 136 4.92 15.99 -5.87
N GLN A 137 5.74 15.41 -6.75
CA GLN A 137 5.64 14.02 -7.16
C GLN A 137 6.55 13.13 -6.31
N ILE A 138 6.09 11.94 -6.00
CA ILE A 138 6.83 10.93 -5.25
C ILE A 138 7.90 10.33 -6.16
N THR A 139 9.16 10.43 -5.75
CA THR A 139 10.31 9.87 -6.47
C THR A 139 10.81 8.57 -5.86
N ARG A 140 10.51 8.33 -4.58
CA ARG A 140 10.87 7.10 -3.89
C ARG A 140 9.89 6.79 -2.78
N TRP A 141 9.50 5.53 -2.66
CA TRP A 141 8.76 5.00 -1.52
C TRP A 141 9.46 3.77 -0.95
N ASP A 142 10.07 3.95 0.22
CA ASP A 142 10.60 2.83 0.99
C ASP A 142 9.58 2.43 2.05
N TRP A 143 9.17 1.17 1.97
CA TRP A 143 8.12 0.58 2.77
C TRP A 143 8.71 -0.54 3.64
N PHE A 144 8.54 -0.43 4.95
CA PHE A 144 9.02 -1.42 5.91
C PHE A 144 7.87 -1.92 6.77
N VAL A 145 7.80 -3.22 6.96
CA VAL A 145 6.87 -3.85 7.90
C VAL A 145 7.59 -4.80 8.84
N ASP A 146 7.04 -5.01 10.03
CA ASP A 146 7.54 -6.07 10.91
C ASP A 146 7.25 -7.44 10.28
N SER A 147 8.30 -8.17 9.90
CA SER A 147 8.18 -9.47 9.25
C SER A 147 7.40 -10.50 10.08
N ALA A 148 7.51 -10.47 11.41
CA ALA A 148 6.78 -11.41 12.27
C ALA A 148 5.27 -11.13 12.25
N GLU A 149 4.90 -9.87 12.02
CA GLU A 149 3.52 -9.44 11.85
C GLU A 149 3.02 -9.62 10.42
N TRP A 150 3.89 -9.48 9.41
CA TRP A 150 3.53 -9.65 8.00
C TRP A 150 3.27 -11.11 7.60
N TYR A 151 4.03 -12.06 8.14
CA TYR A 151 3.89 -13.46 7.73
C TYR A 151 2.50 -14.06 7.97
N PRO A 152 1.81 -13.80 9.11
CA PRO A 152 0.40 -14.18 9.25
C PRO A 152 -0.53 -13.63 8.16
N PHE A 153 -0.25 -12.44 7.61
CA PHE A 153 -1.03 -11.89 6.48
C PHE A 153 -0.76 -12.66 5.20
N LEU A 154 0.50 -13.00 4.89
CA LEU A 154 0.83 -13.80 3.72
C LEU A 154 0.21 -15.20 3.77
N ASP A 155 0.23 -15.83 4.96
CA ASP A 155 -0.40 -17.14 5.16
C ASP A 155 -1.91 -17.08 4.88
N LEU A 156 -2.57 -15.96 5.23
CA LEU A 156 -4.00 -15.76 5.03
C LEU A 156 -4.40 -15.73 3.54
N ILE A 157 -3.53 -15.18 2.68
CA ILE A 157 -3.75 -15.03 1.23
C ILE A 157 -2.99 -16.07 0.40
N GLY A 158 -2.36 -17.04 1.07
CA GLY A 158 -1.70 -18.18 0.45
C GLY A 158 -0.44 -17.84 -0.37
N LEU A 159 0.28 -16.78 -0.01
CA LEU A 159 1.53 -16.42 -0.66
C LEU A 159 2.76 -16.96 0.08
N ASP A 160 3.77 -17.40 -0.68
CA ASP A 160 5.07 -17.75 -0.11
C ASP A 160 5.79 -16.48 0.34
N ARG A 161 6.42 -16.59 1.50
CA ARG A 161 7.19 -15.53 2.16
C ARG A 161 8.56 -15.37 1.51
N ASN A 162 9.10 -16.44 0.93
CA ASN A 162 10.45 -16.47 0.39
C ASN A 162 10.46 -16.07 -1.08
N GLY A 163 11.17 -14.99 -1.40
CA GLY A 163 11.31 -14.53 -2.78
C GLY A 163 10.05 -13.87 -3.34
N LEU A 164 9.12 -13.44 -2.47
CA LEU A 164 7.93 -12.70 -2.88
C LEU A 164 8.32 -11.47 -3.71
N THR A 165 7.67 -11.29 -4.86
CA THR A 165 7.84 -10.11 -5.70
C THR A 165 6.63 -9.18 -5.59
N TYR A 166 6.83 -7.90 -5.95
CA TYR A 166 5.71 -6.96 -6.02
C TYR A 166 4.66 -7.40 -7.04
N GLN A 167 5.11 -7.98 -8.15
CA GLN A 167 4.25 -8.52 -9.20
C GLN A 167 3.41 -9.68 -8.67
N ASP A 168 4.01 -10.65 -7.98
CA ASP A 168 3.27 -11.80 -7.43
C ASP A 168 2.19 -11.35 -6.44
N TYR A 169 2.54 -10.43 -5.54
CA TYR A 169 1.59 -9.85 -4.61
C TYR A 169 0.48 -9.07 -5.31
N THR A 170 0.83 -8.29 -6.34
CA THR A 170 -0.13 -7.52 -7.14
C THR A 170 -1.10 -8.43 -7.87
N VAL A 171 -0.61 -9.45 -8.56
CA VAL A 171 -1.47 -10.43 -9.26
C VAL A 171 -2.38 -11.14 -8.27
N ASN A 172 -1.86 -11.55 -7.11
CA ASN A 172 -2.65 -12.19 -6.06
C ASN A 172 -3.78 -11.27 -5.58
N PHE A 173 -3.46 -10.04 -5.15
CA PHE A 173 -4.49 -9.17 -4.60
C PHE A 173 -5.50 -8.70 -5.66
N LEU A 174 -5.10 -8.61 -6.93
CA LEU A 174 -6.05 -8.31 -8.01
C LEU A 174 -7.06 -9.44 -8.14
N ARG A 175 -6.59 -10.68 -8.21
CA ARG A 175 -7.44 -11.88 -8.30
C ARG A 175 -8.33 -12.04 -7.07
N GLU A 176 -7.74 -11.98 -5.88
CA GLU A 176 -8.45 -12.20 -4.62
C GLU A 176 -9.32 -10.98 -4.23
N GLY A 177 -9.02 -9.80 -4.73
CA GLY A 177 -9.76 -8.57 -4.45
C GLY A 177 -10.86 -8.23 -5.44
N SER A 178 -10.93 -8.93 -6.58
CA SER A 178 -11.84 -8.60 -7.65
C SER A 178 -13.31 -8.78 -7.25
N ILE A 179 -14.15 -7.93 -7.85
CA ILE A 179 -15.61 -8.11 -7.89
C ILE A 179 -16.06 -8.83 -9.17
N VAL A 180 -15.16 -9.02 -10.13
CA VAL A 180 -15.39 -9.77 -11.36
C VAL A 180 -14.88 -11.19 -11.10
N GLY A 181 -15.79 -12.16 -11.16
CA GLY A 181 -15.51 -13.58 -10.88
C GLY A 181 -14.76 -14.29 -11.99
#